data_AF-A0A6V8R4Y7-F1
#
_entry.id   AF-A0A6V8R4Y7-F1
#
_cell.length_a   1.000
_cell.length_b   1.000
_cell.length_c   1.000
_cell.angle_alpha   90.00
_cell.angle_beta   90.00
_cell.angle_gamma   90.00
#
_symmetry.space_group_name_H-M   'P 1'
#
loop_
_entity.id
_entity.type
_entity.pdbx_description
1 polymer ?
#
loop_
_entity_poly.entity_id
_entity_poly.type
_entity_poly.pdbx_seq_one_letter_code
_entity_poly.pdbx_strand_id
1 'polypeptide(L)'
;MTSLQKAEEIVRRLTRKYGYLNEEMMSDIEKWKPEYRREIDENWLAMENTAAHSIKTLAKQIYGSGARFVFELLQNAEDNIFSKTTKDPFISFKVYENRIIVECNEDGFTERDLVAICAVGQSTKSSSYGYIGAKGIGFKSVFIAAWKTYLGIDS
;
A
#
# COMPACT_ATOMS: atom_id res chain seq x y z
N MET A 1 1.03 10.02 -19.37
CA MET A 1 1.60 10.10 -18.00
C MET A 1 0.65 10.93 -17.15
N THR A 2 0.32 10.48 -15.94
CA THR A 2 -0.36 11.32 -14.94
C THR A 2 0.65 12.39 -14.50
N SER A 3 0.29 13.67 -14.53
CA SER A 3 1.20 14.73 -14.05
C SER A 3 1.44 14.56 -12.54
N LEU A 4 2.60 15.00 -12.04
CA LEU A 4 2.92 14.98 -10.60
C LEU A 4 1.80 15.62 -9.77
N GLN A 5 1.27 16.75 -10.25
CA GLN A 5 0.13 17.45 -9.65
C GLN A 5 -1.12 16.57 -9.51
N LYS A 6 -1.44 15.77 -10.53
CA LYS A 6 -2.61 14.88 -10.49
C LYS A 6 -2.38 13.68 -9.56
N ALA A 7 -1.15 13.18 -9.47
CA ALA A 7 -0.79 12.17 -8.48
C ALA A 7 -0.90 12.70 -7.05
N GLU A 8 -0.40 13.92 -6.78
CA GLU A 8 -0.55 14.59 -5.50
C GLU A 8 -2.01 14.81 -5.11
N GLU A 9 -2.86 15.23 -6.06
CA GLU A 9 -4.29 15.42 -5.83
C GLU A 9 -4.99 14.11 -5.43
N ILE A 10 -4.66 13.00 -6.11
CA ILE A 10 -5.18 11.66 -5.78
C ILE A 10 -4.76 11.26 -4.36
N VAL A 11 -3.48 11.43 -4.01
CA VAL A 11 -2.96 11.11 -2.68
C VAL A 11 -3.62 11.98 -1.61
N ARG A 12 -3.80 13.29 -1.86
CA ARG A 12 -4.50 14.20 -0.94
C ARG A 12 -5.97 13.81 -0.72
N ARG A 13 -6.67 13.37 -1.77
CA ARG A 13 -8.06 12.88 -1.64
C ARG A 13 -8.12 11.58 -0.83
N LEU A 14 -7.21 10.65 -1.08
CA LEU A 14 -7.14 9.38 -0.35
C LEU A 14 -6.82 9.62 1.13
N THR A 15 -5.78 10.40 1.43
CA THR A 15 -5.36 10.71 2.81
C THR A 15 -6.48 11.34 3.64
N ARG A 16 -7.25 12.27 3.07
CA ARG A 16 -8.45 12.84 3.72
C ARG A 16 -9.50 11.79 4.08
N LYS A 17 -9.76 10.82 3.19
CA LYS A 17 -10.72 9.72 3.46
C LYS A 17 -10.32 8.89 4.68
N TYR A 18 -9.02 8.73 4.92
CA TYR A 18 -8.48 7.97 6.04
C TYR A 18 -8.14 8.83 7.26
N GLY A 19 -8.57 10.10 7.28
CA GLY A 19 -8.42 10.99 8.44
C GLY A 19 -7.03 11.60 8.63
N TYR A 20 -6.16 11.54 7.62
CA TYR A 20 -4.83 12.15 7.70
C TYR A 20 -4.93 13.67 7.68
N LEU A 21 -4.22 14.29 8.63
CA LEU A 21 -4.02 15.73 8.72
C LEU A 21 -2.66 16.08 8.12
N ASN A 22 -2.61 17.09 7.26
CA ASN A 22 -1.36 17.49 6.62
C ASN A 22 -0.46 18.31 7.57
N GLU A 23 0.81 18.44 7.23
CA GLU A 23 1.81 19.14 8.05
C GLU A 23 1.43 20.57 8.41
N GLU A 24 0.78 21.30 7.51
CA GLU A 24 0.34 22.68 7.77
C GLU A 24 -0.72 22.70 8.87
N MET A 25 -1.75 21.83 8.76
CA MET A 25 -2.78 21.68 9.78
C MET A 25 -2.18 21.25 11.12
N MET A 26 -1.22 20.33 11.11
CA MET A 26 -0.56 19.86 12.33
C MET A 26 0.28 20.96 12.98
N SER A 27 1.01 21.75 12.19
CA SER A 27 1.75 22.93 12.65
C SER A 27 0.81 23.97 13.25
N ASP A 28 -0.34 24.23 12.63
CA ASP A 28 -1.29 25.21 13.14
C ASP A 28 -1.93 24.76 14.46
N ILE A 29 -2.25 23.47 14.59
CA ILE A 29 -2.71 22.88 15.85
C ILE A 29 -1.63 23.02 16.92
N GLU A 30 -0.37 22.72 16.61
CA GLU A 30 0.75 22.83 17.55
C GLU A 30 0.96 24.28 18.02
N LYS A 31 0.91 25.25 17.11
CA LYS A 31 1.04 26.68 17.46
C LYS A 31 -0.11 27.17 18.35
N TRP A 32 -1.32 26.67 18.13
CA TRP A 32 -2.49 27.07 18.91
C TRP A 32 -2.51 26.38 20.28
N LYS A 33 -2.37 25.05 20.27
CA LYS A 33 -2.54 24.15 21.42
C LYS A 33 -1.64 22.91 21.29
N PRO A 34 -0.39 22.96 21.79
CA PRO A 34 0.53 21.82 21.77
C PRO A 34 -0.05 20.54 22.42
N GLU A 35 -0.91 20.70 23.44
CA GLU A 35 -1.60 19.59 24.08
C GLU A 35 -2.51 18.81 23.12
N TYR A 36 -3.18 19.50 22.19
CA TYR A 36 -4.03 18.86 21.18
C TYR A 36 -3.20 18.16 20.11
N ARG A 37 -2.07 18.75 19.70
CA ARG A 37 -1.12 18.09 18.79
C ARG A 37 -0.67 16.75 19.36
N ARG A 38 -0.34 16.73 20.65
CA ARG A 38 0.11 15.53 21.37
C ARG A 38 -1.01 14.50 21.52
N GLU A 39 -2.20 14.91 21.92
CA GLU A 39 -3.35 14.00 22.05
C GLU A 39 -3.73 13.38 20.68
N ILE A 40 -3.64 14.14 19.58
CA ILE A 40 -3.84 13.61 18.23
C ILE A 40 -2.77 12.57 17.90
N ASP A 41 -1.49 12.83 18.17
CA ASP A 41 -0.41 11.84 17.93
C ASP A 41 -0.62 10.56 18.73
N GLU A 42 -0.95 10.68 20.02
CA GLU A 42 -1.13 9.53 20.91
C GLU A 42 -2.33 8.68 20.47
N ASN A 43 -3.46 9.31 20.13
CA ASN A 43 -4.64 8.63 19.60
C ASN A 43 -4.37 8.01 18.22
N TRP A 44 -3.64 8.71 17.35
CA TRP A 44 -3.28 8.20 16.03
C TRP A 44 -2.38 6.96 16.14
N LEU A 45 -1.35 7.01 16.99
CA LEU A 45 -0.47 5.88 17.25
C LEU A 45 -1.23 4.68 17.83
N ALA A 46 -2.18 4.90 18.75
CA ALA A 46 -3.01 3.83 19.29
C ALA A 46 -3.90 3.18 18.21
N MET A 47 -4.49 3.99 17.33
CA MET A 47 -5.31 3.53 16.21
C MET A 47 -4.48 2.77 15.18
N GLU A 48 -3.30 3.29 14.81
CA GLU A 48 -2.35 2.62 13.92
C GLU A 48 -1.90 1.27 14.46
N ASN A 49 -1.53 1.19 15.74
CA ASN A 49 -1.14 -0.06 16.38
C ASN A 49 -2.28 -1.09 16.34
N THR A 50 -3.51 -0.67 16.59
CA THR A 50 -4.70 -1.54 16.54
C THR A 50 -4.96 -2.05 15.11
N ALA A 51 -4.89 -1.15 14.11
CA ALA A 51 -5.07 -1.50 12.71
C ALA A 51 -3.96 -2.44 12.21
N ALA A 52 -2.70 -2.13 12.52
CA ALA A 52 -1.54 -2.94 12.16
C ALA A 52 -1.62 -4.33 12.79
N HIS A 53 -2.02 -4.42 14.06
CA HIS A 53 -2.20 -5.71 14.73
C HIS A 53 -3.32 -6.54 14.07
N SER A 54 -4.44 -5.91 13.72
CA SER A 54 -5.55 -6.56 13.03
C SER A 54 -5.14 -7.07 11.65
N ILE A 55 -4.47 -6.24 10.85
CA ILE A 55 -3.95 -6.62 9.53
C ILE A 55 -2.96 -7.77 9.66
N LYS A 56 -2.02 -7.71 10.60
CA LYS A 56 -1.04 -8.78 10.82
C LYS A 56 -1.70 -10.09 11.24
N THR A 57 -2.72 -10.04 12.09
CA THR A 57 -3.47 -11.23 12.53
C THR A 57 -4.26 -11.83 11.38
N LEU A 58 -5.00 -11.02 10.61
CA LEU A 58 -5.71 -11.47 9.42
C LEU A 58 -4.75 -12.07 8.38
N ALA A 59 -3.63 -11.40 8.14
CA ALA A 59 -2.61 -11.87 7.22
C ALA A 59 -2.06 -13.23 7.67
N LYS A 60 -1.67 -13.38 8.95
CA LYS A 60 -1.19 -14.67 9.47
C LYS A 60 -2.23 -15.79 9.34
N GLN A 61 -3.49 -15.53 9.70
CA GLN A 61 -4.57 -16.52 9.65
C GLN A 61 -4.91 -16.96 8.22
N ILE A 62 -4.80 -16.04 7.25
CA ILE A 62 -5.16 -16.33 5.85
C ILE A 62 -3.97 -16.94 5.10
N TYR A 63 -2.76 -16.50 5.40
CA TYR A 63 -1.60 -16.79 4.58
C TYR A 63 -0.84 -18.05 4.98
N GLY A 64 -0.89 -18.50 6.24
CA GLY A 64 -0.39 -19.80 6.70
C GLY A 64 1.13 -20.04 6.60
N SER A 65 1.83 -19.38 5.66
CA SER A 65 3.28 -19.40 5.49
C SER A 65 3.83 -17.97 5.31
N GLY A 66 5.02 -17.71 5.85
CA GLY A 66 5.69 -16.40 5.76
C GLY A 66 6.13 -16.01 4.34
N ALA A 67 6.10 -16.94 3.38
CA ALA A 67 6.50 -16.71 1.99
C ALA A 67 5.34 -16.29 1.07
N ARG A 68 4.10 -16.26 1.57
CA ARG A 68 2.93 -16.01 0.71
C ARG A 68 2.90 -14.64 0.06
N PHE A 69 3.55 -13.65 0.67
CA PHE A 69 3.66 -12.31 0.08
C PHE A 69 4.37 -12.33 -1.27
N VAL A 70 5.29 -13.28 -1.51
CA VAL A 70 5.98 -13.42 -2.80
C VAL A 70 4.98 -13.81 -3.89
N PHE A 71 4.10 -14.78 -3.61
CA PHE A 71 3.07 -15.20 -4.56
C PHE A 71 2.06 -14.09 -4.85
N GLU A 72 1.67 -13.31 -3.85
CA GLU A 72 0.75 -12.17 -4.04
C GLU A 72 1.39 -11.07 -4.90
N LEU A 73 2.70 -10.81 -4.74
CA LEU A 73 3.44 -9.86 -5.58
C LEU A 73 3.60 -10.36 -7.02
N LEU A 74 3.84 -11.67 -7.21
CA LEU A 74 3.88 -12.29 -8.53
C LEU A 74 2.51 -12.20 -9.23
N GLN A 75 1.42 -12.47 -8.52
CA GLN A 75 0.06 -12.30 -9.06
C GLN A 75 -0.21 -10.85 -9.47
N ASN A 76 0.19 -9.88 -8.65
CA ASN A 76 0.07 -8.47 -9.06
C ASN A 76 0.85 -8.19 -10.35
N ALA A 77 2.06 -8.73 -10.51
CA ALA A 77 2.84 -8.56 -11.73
C ALA A 77 2.23 -9.26 -12.96
N GLU A 78 1.54 -10.38 -12.77
CA GLU A 78 0.80 -11.08 -13.82
C GLU A 78 -0.41 -10.26 -14.31
N ASP A 79 -1.06 -9.53 -13.40
CA ASP A 79 -2.21 -8.67 -13.69
C ASP A 79 -1.83 -7.29 -14.28
N ASN A 80 -0.53 -7.00 -14.41
CA ASN A 80 -0.04 -5.71 -14.91
C ASN A 80 -0.22 -5.53 -16.41
N ILE A 81 -0.29 -4.26 -16.83
CA ILE A 81 -0.36 -3.87 -18.24
C ILE A 81 1.01 -3.38 -18.68
N PHE A 82 1.49 -3.84 -19.84
CA PHE A 82 2.82 -3.57 -20.38
C PHE A 82 2.76 -2.90 -21.77
N SER A 83 1.82 -1.98 -21.98
CA SER A 83 1.59 -1.35 -23.29
C SER A 83 2.60 -0.25 -23.66
N LYS A 84 3.34 0.30 -22.68
CA LYS A 84 4.29 1.40 -22.86
C LYS A 84 5.74 0.95 -23.06
N THR A 85 6.07 -0.30 -22.73
CA THR A 85 7.42 -0.86 -22.86
C THR A 85 7.57 -1.60 -24.19
N THR A 86 8.74 -1.49 -24.82
CA THR A 86 9.13 -2.30 -25.98
C THR A 86 10.00 -3.50 -25.60
N LYS A 87 10.35 -3.62 -24.32
CA LYS A 87 11.09 -4.75 -23.75
C LYS A 87 10.13 -5.82 -23.24
N ASP A 88 10.62 -7.05 -23.15
CA ASP A 88 9.87 -8.15 -22.54
C ASP A 88 9.44 -7.79 -21.11
N PRO A 89 8.19 -8.12 -20.71
CA PRO A 89 7.73 -7.97 -19.33
C PRO A 89 8.64 -8.71 -18.35
N PHE A 90 8.97 -8.07 -17.23
CA PHE A 90 9.74 -8.70 -16.16
C PHE A 90 9.24 -8.31 -14.78
N ILE A 91 9.56 -9.16 -13.81
CA ILE A 91 9.57 -8.86 -12.39
C ILE A 91 10.91 -9.31 -11.81
N SER A 92 11.51 -8.49 -10.95
CA SER A 92 12.75 -8.82 -10.26
C SER A 92 12.62 -8.63 -8.74
N PHE A 93 13.28 -9.50 -7.98
CA PHE A 93 13.38 -9.42 -6.53
C PHE A 93 14.85 -9.24 -6.15
N LYS A 94 15.19 -8.07 -5.62
CA LYS A 94 16.53 -7.79 -5.08
C LYS A 94 16.45 -7.82 -3.56
N VAL A 95 17.08 -8.83 -2.95
CA VAL A 95 17.07 -9.03 -1.51
C VAL A 95 18.36 -8.46 -0.92
N TYR A 96 18.19 -7.58 0.07
CA TYR A 96 19.26 -7.01 0.88
C TYR A 96 19.03 -7.41 2.34
N GLU A 97 20.04 -7.21 3.18
CA GLU A 97 19.95 -7.53 4.61
C GLU A 97 18.79 -6.82 5.31
N ASN A 98 18.47 -5.58 4.91
CA ASN A 98 17.46 -4.75 5.57
C ASN A 98 16.23 -4.40 4.72
N ARG A 99 16.16 -4.86 3.46
CA ARG A 99 15.06 -4.53 2.55
C ARG A 99 14.94 -5.52 1.40
N ILE A 100 13.76 -5.57 0.81
CA ILE A 100 13.49 -6.25 -0.46
C ILE A 100 13.02 -5.18 -1.44
N ILE A 101 13.64 -5.12 -2.62
CA ILE A 101 13.19 -4.28 -3.72
C ILE A 101 12.53 -5.18 -4.75
N VAL A 102 11.31 -4.84 -5.15
CA VAL A 102 10.55 -5.55 -6.18
C VAL A 102 10.28 -4.56 -7.31
N GLU A 103 10.77 -4.88 -8.50
CA GLU A 103 10.69 -4.02 -9.68
C GLU A 103 10.02 -4.78 -10.82
N CYS A 104 9.17 -4.09 -11.58
CA CYS A 104 8.65 -4.56 -12.85
C CYS A 104 8.56 -3.38 -13.84
N ASN A 105 8.53 -3.67 -15.13
CA ASN A 105 8.47 -2.67 -16.21
C ASN A 105 7.05 -2.42 -16.72
N GLU A 106 6.07 -2.50 -15.83
CA GLU A 106 4.67 -2.21 -16.15
C GLU A 106 4.43 -0.74 -16.51
N ASP A 107 3.22 -0.44 -16.98
CA ASP A 107 2.80 0.91 -17.37
C ASP A 107 2.69 1.90 -16.19
N GLY A 108 2.76 1.39 -14.96
CA GLY A 108 2.63 2.12 -13.71
C GLY A 108 1.20 2.20 -13.18
N PHE A 109 1.05 2.69 -11.95
CA PHE A 109 -0.23 2.70 -11.24
C PHE A 109 -1.27 3.65 -11.83
N THR A 110 -2.51 3.19 -11.88
CA THR A 110 -3.70 4.03 -12.06
C THR A 110 -4.24 4.52 -10.71
N GLU A 111 -5.15 5.49 -10.74
CA GLU A 111 -5.86 5.92 -9.53
C GLU A 111 -6.60 4.76 -8.83
N ARG A 112 -7.19 3.85 -9.63
CA ARG A 112 -7.91 2.69 -9.11
C ARG A 112 -6.97 1.75 -8.36
N ASP A 113 -5.74 1.58 -8.85
CA ASP A 113 -4.73 0.74 -8.19
C ASP A 113 -4.33 1.35 -6.85
N LEU A 114 -4.13 2.67 -6.78
CA LEU A 114 -3.83 3.37 -5.52
C LEU A 114 -4.98 3.24 -4.50
N VAL A 115 -6.24 3.35 -4.94
CA VAL A 115 -7.41 3.12 -4.09
C VAL A 115 -7.45 1.68 -3.59
N ALA A 116 -7.22 0.70 -4.46
CA ALA A 116 -7.24 -0.72 -4.13
C ALA A 116 -6.12 -1.12 -3.16
N ILE A 117 -4.91 -0.56 -3.33
CA ILE A 117 -3.78 -0.74 -2.42
C ILE A 117 -4.11 -0.23 -1.02
N CYS A 118 -4.84 0.88 -0.90
CA CYS A 118 -5.23 1.48 0.37
C CYS A 118 -6.47 0.83 1.01
N ALA A 119 -7.29 0.14 0.24
CA ALA A 119 -8.45 -0.58 0.74
C ALA A 119 -8.06 -1.82 1.58
N VAL A 120 -8.94 -2.20 2.51
CA VAL A 120 -8.87 -3.47 3.26
C VAL A 120 -10.21 -4.15 3.10
N GLY A 121 -10.23 -5.39 2.62
CA GLY A 121 -11.46 -6.18 2.50
C GLY A 121 -12.37 -5.81 1.32
N GLN A 122 -11.98 -4.87 0.46
CA GLN A 122 -12.71 -4.52 -0.77
C GLN A 122 -11.84 -4.84 -1.98
N SER A 123 -12.12 -5.96 -2.66
CA SER A 123 -11.52 -6.30 -3.94
C SER A 123 -12.55 -6.21 -5.06
N THR A 124 -12.08 -5.82 -6.25
CA THR A 124 -12.83 -5.85 -7.50
C THR A 124 -12.68 -7.17 -8.27
N LYS A 125 -11.81 -8.10 -7.81
CA LYS A 125 -11.58 -9.39 -8.47
C LYS A 125 -12.64 -10.41 -8.04
N SER A 126 -13.32 -11.02 -9.02
CA SER A 126 -14.32 -12.07 -8.79
C SER A 126 -13.68 -13.28 -8.09
N SER A 127 -14.44 -13.90 -7.20
CA SER A 127 -14.08 -15.10 -6.45
C SER A 127 -14.04 -16.36 -7.33
N SER A 128 -13.16 -16.36 -8.32
CA SER A 128 -12.88 -17.53 -9.16
C SER A 128 -11.89 -18.44 -8.41
N TYR A 129 -12.23 -19.72 -8.29
CA TYR A 129 -11.45 -20.75 -7.58
C TYR A 129 -9.95 -20.65 -7.90
N GLY A 130 -9.14 -20.26 -6.90
CA GLY A 130 -7.68 -20.19 -6.98
C GLY A 130 -7.08 -18.78 -6.82
N TYR A 131 -7.83 -17.73 -7.15
CA TYR A 131 -7.38 -16.34 -6.98
C TYR A 131 -7.78 -15.80 -5.60
N ILE A 132 -6.84 -15.79 -4.65
CA ILE A 132 -7.04 -15.22 -3.30
C ILE A 132 -7.17 -13.68 -3.33
N GLY A 133 -6.83 -13.05 -4.46
CA GLY A 133 -7.00 -11.61 -4.70
C GLY A 133 -8.42 -11.06 -4.50
N ALA A 134 -9.45 -11.92 -4.43
CA ALA A 134 -10.84 -11.54 -4.15
C ALA A 134 -11.09 -10.98 -2.73
N LYS A 135 -10.12 -11.11 -1.80
CA LYS A 135 -10.28 -10.62 -0.41
C LYS A 135 -9.81 -9.20 -0.16
N GLY A 136 -9.14 -8.54 -1.11
CA GLY A 136 -8.71 -7.14 -0.95
C GLY A 136 -7.65 -6.95 0.13
N ILE A 137 -6.83 -7.97 0.35
CA ILE A 137 -5.75 -8.02 1.36
C ILE A 137 -4.42 -8.53 0.79
N GLY A 138 -4.39 -8.96 -0.49
CA GLY A 138 -3.23 -9.56 -1.14
C GLY A 138 -1.97 -8.72 -1.01
N PHE A 139 -2.05 -7.45 -1.40
CA PHE A 139 -0.96 -6.50 -1.24
C PHE A 139 -0.55 -6.30 0.23
N LYS A 140 -1.48 -6.34 1.19
CA LYS A 140 -1.18 -6.16 2.62
C LYS A 140 -0.34 -7.31 3.22
N SER A 141 -0.23 -8.45 2.53
CA SER A 141 0.65 -9.55 2.94
C SER A 141 2.13 -9.14 3.03
N VAL A 142 2.56 -8.08 2.32
CA VAL A 142 3.94 -7.55 2.43
C VAL A 142 4.31 -7.16 3.85
N PHE A 143 3.32 -6.80 4.69
CA PHE A 143 3.55 -6.45 6.10
C PHE A 143 3.85 -7.65 7.00
N ILE A 144 3.80 -8.88 6.46
CA ILE A 144 4.37 -10.06 7.13
C ILE A 144 5.91 -9.99 7.08
N ALA A 145 6.47 -9.45 6.01
CA ALA A 145 7.91 -9.39 5.76
C ALA A 145 8.54 -8.02 6.04
N ALA A 146 7.76 -6.94 6.05
CA ALA A 146 8.25 -5.58 6.23
C ALA A 146 7.40 -4.77 7.22
N TRP A 147 8.04 -3.88 7.99
CA TRP A 147 7.32 -2.93 8.84
C TRP A 147 6.92 -1.65 8.08
N LYS A 148 7.56 -1.37 6.94
CA LYS A 148 7.30 -0.24 6.05
C LYS A 148 7.46 -0.63 4.59
N THR A 149 6.60 -0.09 3.74
CA THR A 149 6.61 -0.33 2.28
C THR A 149 6.59 1.00 1.56
N TYR A 150 7.38 1.11 0.50
CA TYR A 150 7.40 2.25 -0.40
C TYR A 150 6.93 1.80 -1.78
N LEU A 151 6.14 2.64 -2.44
CA LEU A 151 5.67 2.44 -3.80
C LEU A 151 6.16 3.63 -4.63
N GLY A 152 6.77 3.35 -5.78
CA GLY A 152 7.38 4.36 -6.63
C GLY A 152 7.47 3.88 -8.07
N ILE A 153 7.70 4.84 -8.96
CA ILE A 153 8.05 4.60 -10.36
C ILE A 153 9.48 5.12 -10.48
N ASP A 154 10.41 4.27 -10.92
CA ASP A 154 11.78 4.72 -11.21
C ASP A 154 11.73 5.66 -12.41
N SER A 155 12.27 6.87 -12.22
CA SER A 155 12.39 7.95 -13.21
C SER A 155 13.67 7.84 -14.02
#